data_AF-A0A542TJ37-F1
#
_entry.id   AF-A0A542TJ37-F1
#
_cell.length_a   1.000
_cell.length_b   1.000
_cell.length_c   1.000
_cell.angle_alpha   90.00
_cell.angle_beta   90.00
_cell.angle_gamma   90.00
#
_symmetry.space_group_name_H-M   'P 1'
#
loop_
_entity.id
_entity.type
_entity.pdbx_description
1 polymer ?
#
loop_
_entity_poly.entity_id
_entity_poly.type
_entity_poly.pdbx_seq_one_letter_code
_entity_poly.pdbx_strand_id
1 'polypeptide(L)'
;MLYAGGFLEGACSHAVDLVRGGLHAYAAFGPLPLQVFFVALVVLDPLAVLLTLRARPSGIRLGSAVMTLDVLANWYVNRSWVKADPARLLHPVGLLPITLFGVFVLASAPALLRALDGRGVGGATADLPVARPPLIRKDAARQSGPDGNGAHR
;
A
#
# COMPACT_ATOMS: atom_id res chain seq x y z
N MET A 1 -4.84 -5.61 -8.71
CA MET A 1 -4.94 -5.63 -10.19
C MET A 1 -4.89 -4.22 -10.75
N LEU A 2 -5.85 -3.33 -10.45
CA LEU A 2 -5.85 -1.94 -10.95
C LEU A 2 -4.57 -1.15 -10.62
N TYR A 3 -4.09 -1.24 -9.38
CA TYR A 3 -2.84 -0.61 -8.94
C TYR A 3 -1.66 -1.09 -9.82
N ALA A 4 -1.45 -2.41 -9.91
CA ALA A 4 -0.38 -2.99 -10.71
C ALA A 4 -0.50 -2.66 -12.21
N GLY A 5 -1.72 -2.64 -12.75
CA GLY A 5 -1.98 -2.30 -14.14
C GLY A 5 -1.53 -0.90 -14.50
N GLY A 6 -1.91 0.12 -13.70
CA GLY A 6 -1.54 1.51 -13.98
C GLY A 6 -0.03 1.77 -13.87
N PHE A 7 0.66 1.17 -12.90
CA PHE A 7 2.14 1.26 -12.85
C PHE A 7 2.80 0.55 -14.04
N LEU A 8 2.28 -0.60 -14.47
CA LEU A 8 2.84 -1.29 -15.63
C LEU A 8 2.60 -0.51 -16.95
N GLU A 9 1.43 0.12 -17.08
CA GLU A 9 1.14 1.04 -18.20
C GLU A 9 2.12 2.21 -18.23
N GLY A 10 2.36 2.86 -17.08
CA GLY A 10 3.37 3.92 -16.94
C GLY A 10 4.77 3.45 -17.33
N ALA A 11 5.21 2.30 -16.81
CA ALA A 11 6.48 1.68 -17.15
C ALA A 11 6.63 1.45 -18.67
N CYS A 12 5.57 0.94 -19.33
CA CYS A 12 5.55 0.74 -20.77
C CYS A 12 5.64 2.07 -21.53
N SER A 13 4.95 3.12 -21.08
CA SER A 13 5.06 4.45 -21.68
C SER A 13 6.49 4.96 -21.61
N HIS A 14 7.12 4.90 -20.43
CA HIS A 14 8.49 5.37 -20.25
C HIS A 14 9.51 4.55 -21.04
N ALA A 15 9.30 3.24 -21.15
CA ALA A 15 10.12 2.37 -21.97
C ALA A 15 9.99 2.71 -23.46
N VAL A 16 8.77 2.95 -23.95
CA VAL A 16 8.53 3.37 -25.34
C VAL A 16 9.20 4.71 -25.65
N ASP A 17 9.10 5.68 -24.74
CA ASP A 17 9.76 6.97 -24.88
C ASP A 17 11.29 6.82 -24.94
N LEU A 18 11.86 5.98 -24.07
CA LEU A 18 13.30 5.70 -24.05
C LEU A 18 13.78 4.95 -25.30
N VAL A 19 12.98 4.01 -25.82
CA VAL A 19 13.28 3.30 -27.08
C VAL A 19 13.28 4.26 -28.26
N ARG A 20 12.40 5.26 -28.28
CA ARG A 20 12.28 6.25 -29.38
C ARG A 20 13.32 7.36 -29.29
N GLY A 21 13.59 7.88 -28.09
CA GLY A 21 14.43 9.07 -27.87
C GLY A 21 15.79 8.80 -27.24
N GLY A 22 16.08 7.55 -26.84
CA GLY A 22 17.25 7.22 -26.04
C GLY A 22 17.26 7.95 -24.69
N LEU A 23 18.44 8.10 -24.08
CA LEU A 23 18.60 8.86 -22.82
C LEU A 23 18.16 10.33 -22.93
N HIS A 24 18.02 10.85 -24.15
CA HIS A 24 17.57 12.21 -24.42
C HIS A 24 16.04 12.33 -24.54
N ALA A 25 15.27 11.24 -24.38
CA ALA A 25 13.81 11.25 -24.47
C ALA A 25 13.16 12.35 -23.62
N TYR A 26 13.76 12.67 -22.46
CA TYR A 26 13.26 13.68 -21.52
C TYR A 26 14.09 14.96 -21.49
N ALA A 27 15.02 15.18 -22.44
CA ALA A 27 15.90 16.35 -22.44
C ALA A 27 15.13 17.70 -22.42
N ALA A 28 13.93 17.71 -23.00
CA ALA A 28 13.05 18.88 -23.04
C ALA A 28 12.29 19.14 -21.73
N PHE A 29 12.35 18.24 -20.74
CA PHE A 29 11.55 18.35 -19.52
C PHE A 29 12.15 19.35 -18.52
N GLY A 30 13.34 19.87 -18.80
CA GLY A 30 13.96 20.95 -18.03
C GLY A 30 15.03 20.42 -17.07
N PRO A 31 14.95 20.68 -15.75
CA PRO A 31 16.03 20.36 -14.81
C PRO A 31 16.42 18.88 -14.83
N LEU A 32 17.72 18.60 -14.73
CA LEU A 32 18.29 17.25 -14.74
C LEU A 32 17.60 16.27 -13.77
N PRO A 33 17.23 16.64 -12.53
CA PRO A 33 16.55 15.70 -11.62
C PRO A 33 15.23 15.16 -12.18
N LEU A 34 14.51 15.96 -12.96
CA LEU A 34 13.25 15.55 -13.57
C LEU A 34 13.49 14.51 -14.67
N GLN A 35 14.51 14.74 -15.50
CA GLN A 35 14.89 13.80 -16.55
C GLN A 35 15.31 12.46 -15.97
N VAL A 36 16.17 12.49 -14.93
CA VAL A 36 16.62 11.28 -14.22
C VAL A 36 15.44 10.55 -13.59
N PHE A 37 14.49 11.28 -13.00
CA PHE A 37 13.29 10.69 -12.42
C PHE A 37 12.46 9.94 -13.47
N PHE A 38 12.17 10.56 -14.62
CA PHE A 38 11.41 9.92 -15.70
C PHE A 38 12.11 8.68 -16.28
N VAL A 39 13.44 8.68 -16.38
CA VAL A 39 14.21 7.47 -16.74
C VAL A 39 14.09 6.40 -15.66
N ALA A 40 14.16 6.80 -14.38
CA ALA A 40 14.08 5.88 -13.25
C ALA A 40 12.71 5.19 -13.13
N LEU A 41 11.62 5.79 -13.64
CA LEU A 41 10.28 5.20 -13.63
C LEU A 41 10.23 3.82 -14.32
N VAL A 42 11.05 3.61 -15.35
CA VAL A 42 11.21 2.29 -16.01
C VAL A 42 11.57 1.17 -15.01
N VAL A 43 12.23 1.51 -13.90
CA VAL A 43 12.62 0.57 -12.83
C VAL A 43 11.70 0.69 -11.61
N LEU A 44 11.35 1.91 -11.20
CA LEU A 44 10.54 2.16 -10.01
C LEU A 44 9.12 1.60 -10.16
N ASP A 45 8.52 1.68 -11.34
CA ASP A 45 7.17 1.20 -11.59
C ASP A 45 7.06 -0.32 -11.50
N PRO A 46 7.89 -1.13 -12.20
CA PRO A 46 7.90 -2.59 -12.01
C PRO A 46 8.22 -3.00 -10.58
N LEU A 47 9.06 -2.25 -9.85
CA LEU A 47 9.34 -2.53 -8.45
C LEU A 47 8.10 -2.30 -7.57
N ALA A 48 7.37 -1.19 -7.79
CA ALA A 48 6.12 -0.91 -7.11
C ALA A 48 5.06 -2.00 -7.41
N VAL A 49 4.97 -2.44 -8.66
CA VAL A 49 4.13 -3.58 -9.08
C VAL A 49 4.51 -4.84 -8.32
N LEU A 50 5.77 -5.24 -8.35
CA LEU A 50 6.25 -6.47 -7.72
C LEU A 50 5.97 -6.47 -6.22
N LEU A 51 6.29 -5.38 -5.52
CA LEU A 51 6.06 -5.29 -4.07
C LEU A 51 4.56 -5.29 -3.73
N THR A 52 3.74 -4.64 -4.55
CA THR A 52 2.27 -4.60 -4.38
C THR A 52 1.64 -5.98 -4.63
N LEU A 53 2.07 -6.69 -5.67
CA LEU A 53 1.61 -8.05 -5.96
C LEU A 53 2.02 -9.04 -4.88
N ARG A 54 3.16 -8.82 -4.23
CA ARG A 54 3.60 -9.58 -3.05
C ARG A 54 2.91 -9.13 -1.74
N ALA A 55 1.89 -8.27 -1.81
CA ALA A 55 1.14 -7.77 -0.67
C ALA A 55 2.04 -7.13 0.41
N ARG A 56 3.14 -6.48 0.01
CA ARG A 56 4.05 -5.82 0.95
C ARG A 56 3.60 -4.37 1.20
N PRO A 57 3.52 -3.92 2.47
CA PRO A 57 3.23 -2.52 2.79
C PRO A 57 4.21 -1.54 2.14
N SER A 58 5.47 -1.96 1.95
CA SER A 58 6.48 -1.17 1.25
C SER A 58 6.12 -0.89 -0.21
N GLY A 59 5.39 -1.79 -0.88
CA GLY A 59 4.91 -1.57 -2.25
C GLY A 59 3.89 -0.45 -2.34
N ILE A 60 2.99 -0.35 -1.36
CA ILE A 60 1.97 0.70 -1.32
C ILE A 60 2.62 2.05 -1.00
N ARG A 61 3.59 2.07 -0.09
CA ARG A 61 4.34 3.30 0.24
C ARG A 61 5.17 3.78 -0.95
N LEU A 62 5.91 2.88 -1.60
CA LEU A 62 6.70 3.19 -2.79
C LEU A 62 5.81 3.68 -3.92
N GLY A 63 4.75 2.93 -4.25
CA GLY A 63 3.80 3.31 -5.29
C GLY A 63 3.18 4.68 -5.02
N SER A 64 2.79 4.97 -3.78
CA SER A 64 2.23 6.28 -3.42
C SER A 64 3.24 7.41 -3.61
N ALA A 65 4.51 7.20 -3.25
CA ALA A 65 5.57 8.19 -3.44
C ALA A 65 5.88 8.41 -4.94
N VAL A 66 6.04 7.33 -5.70
CA VAL A 66 6.30 7.37 -7.15
C VAL A 66 5.16 8.10 -7.86
N MET A 67 3.92 7.70 -7.60
CA MET A 67 2.74 8.31 -8.22
C MET A 67 2.58 9.79 -7.88
N THR A 68 2.86 10.18 -6.63
CA THR A 68 2.83 11.60 -6.24
C THR A 68 3.84 12.41 -7.05
N LEU A 69 5.08 11.93 -7.11
CA LEU A 69 6.14 12.59 -7.86
C LEU A 69 5.84 12.64 -9.35
N ASP A 70 5.31 11.56 -9.91
CA ASP A 70 4.98 11.45 -11.33
C ASP A 70 3.84 12.39 -11.75
N VAL A 71 2.77 12.47 -10.95
CA VAL A 71 1.70 13.45 -11.16
C VAL A 71 2.27 14.87 -11.09
N LEU A 72 3.04 15.22 -10.05
CA LEU A 72 3.61 16.57 -9.91
C LEU A 72 4.57 16.92 -11.05
N ALA A 73 5.42 15.97 -11.45
CA ALA A 73 6.33 16.09 -12.57
C ALA A 73 5.59 16.36 -13.88
N ASN A 74 4.55 15.57 -14.16
CA ASN A 74 3.71 15.75 -15.34
C ASN A 74 3.01 17.12 -15.30
N TRP A 75 2.42 17.53 -14.17
CA TRP A 75 1.82 18.87 -14.06
C TRP A 75 2.85 19.99 -14.27
N TYR A 76 4.07 19.83 -13.77
CA TYR A 76 5.14 20.81 -13.94
C TYR A 76 5.57 20.96 -15.41
N VAL A 77 5.86 19.85 -16.09
CA VAL A 77 6.27 19.85 -17.52
C VAL A 77 5.15 20.44 -18.37
N ASN A 78 3.91 20.14 -18.03
CA ASN A 78 2.74 20.49 -18.82
C ASN A 78 2.10 21.85 -18.47
N ARG A 79 2.64 22.56 -17.47
CA ARG A 79 2.05 23.80 -16.92
C ARG A 79 1.82 24.92 -17.94
N SER A 80 2.68 25.04 -18.95
CA SER A 80 2.63 26.13 -19.94
C SER A 80 1.45 25.96 -20.90
N TRP A 81 1.25 24.75 -21.43
CA TRP A 81 0.14 24.48 -22.34
C TRP A 81 -1.19 24.30 -21.62
N VAL A 82 -1.20 23.77 -20.39
CA VAL A 82 -2.45 23.70 -19.59
C VAL A 82 -3.02 25.10 -19.36
N LYS A 83 -2.16 26.12 -19.15
CA LYS A 83 -2.59 27.51 -19.07
C LYS A 83 -3.08 28.08 -20.40
N ALA A 84 -2.50 27.64 -21.51
CA ALA A 84 -2.86 28.11 -22.84
C ALA A 84 -4.17 27.50 -23.36
N ASP A 85 -4.43 26.23 -23.05
CA ASP A 85 -5.59 25.47 -23.49
C ASP A 85 -6.04 24.45 -22.42
N PRO A 86 -6.90 24.88 -21.47
CA PRO A 86 -7.39 24.02 -20.40
C PRO A 86 -8.26 22.87 -20.90
N ALA A 87 -8.92 23.01 -22.05
CA ALA A 87 -9.81 21.99 -22.60
C ALA A 87 -9.03 20.70 -22.97
N ARG A 88 -7.72 20.81 -23.23
CA ARG A 88 -6.86 19.65 -23.44
C ARG A 88 -6.77 18.71 -22.24
N LEU A 89 -7.09 19.18 -21.03
CA LEU A 89 -7.21 18.31 -19.86
C LEU A 89 -8.31 17.26 -20.04
N LEU A 90 -9.29 17.48 -20.91
CA LEU A 90 -10.38 16.53 -21.14
C LEU A 90 -9.99 15.40 -22.09
N HIS A 91 -8.78 15.42 -22.66
CA HIS A 91 -8.34 14.35 -23.54
C HIS A 91 -8.18 13.04 -22.75
N PRO A 92 -8.58 11.90 -23.35
CA PRO A 92 -8.51 10.60 -22.70
C PRO A 92 -7.06 10.08 -22.56
N VAL A 93 -6.08 10.82 -23.08
CA VAL A 93 -4.65 10.51 -23.03
C VAL A 93 -3.90 11.72 -22.48
N GLY A 94 -2.84 11.48 -21.70
CA GLY A 94 -2.01 12.53 -21.11
C GLY A 94 -2.36 12.83 -19.65
N LEU A 95 -2.55 14.11 -19.31
CA LEU A 95 -2.54 14.58 -17.92
C LEU A 95 -3.75 14.13 -17.07
N LEU A 96 -4.90 13.88 -17.69
CA LEU A 96 -6.11 13.47 -16.97
C LEU A 96 -6.04 12.03 -16.46
N PRO A 97 -5.75 11.01 -17.30
CA PRO A 97 -5.62 9.63 -16.82
C PRO A 97 -4.64 9.48 -15.66
N ILE A 98 -3.44 10.06 -15.77
CA ILE A 98 -2.43 10.00 -14.70
C ILE A 98 -2.90 10.71 -13.42
N THR A 99 -3.61 11.84 -13.54
CA THR A 99 -4.15 12.54 -12.36
C THR A 99 -5.25 11.72 -11.68
N LEU A 100 -6.17 11.13 -12.44
CA LEU A 100 -7.24 10.28 -11.90
C LEU A 100 -6.66 9.02 -11.24
N PHE A 101 -5.68 8.38 -11.89
CA PHE A 101 -4.99 7.23 -11.33
C PHE A 101 -4.23 7.61 -10.05
N GLY A 102 -3.57 8.78 -10.04
CA GLY A 102 -2.89 9.29 -8.86
C GLY A 102 -3.83 9.53 -7.67
N VAL A 103 -4.99 10.15 -7.92
CA VAL A 103 -6.03 10.31 -6.90
C VAL A 103 -6.49 8.94 -6.38
N PHE A 104 -6.74 7.98 -7.26
CA PHE A 104 -7.13 6.63 -6.87
C PHE A 104 -6.07 5.94 -6.00
N VAL A 105 -4.81 6.01 -6.39
CA VAL A 105 -3.66 5.42 -5.65
C VAL A 105 -3.59 6.01 -4.24
N LEU A 106 -3.64 7.34 -4.12
CA LEU A 106 -3.50 8.02 -2.83
C LEU A 106 -4.74 7.84 -1.93
N ALA A 107 -5.94 7.88 -2.51
CA ALA A 107 -7.18 7.68 -1.77
C ALA A 107 -7.28 6.24 -1.22
N SER A 108 -6.80 5.25 -1.98
CA SER A 108 -6.84 3.84 -1.58
C SER A 108 -5.68 3.41 -0.65
N ALA A 109 -4.57 4.14 -0.62
CA ALA A 109 -3.38 3.76 0.12
C ALA A 109 -3.60 3.52 1.63
N PRO A 110 -4.32 4.37 2.40
CA PRO A 110 -4.54 4.14 3.83
C PRO A 110 -5.36 2.89 4.12
N ALA A 111 -6.39 2.61 3.31
CA ALA A 111 -7.21 1.42 3.46
C ALA A 111 -6.39 0.16 3.17
N LEU A 112 -5.56 0.19 2.12
CA LEU A 112 -4.72 -0.93 1.72
C LEU A 112 -3.61 -1.20 2.73
N LEU A 113 -2.96 -0.17 3.28
CA LEU A 113 -1.96 -0.33 4.35
C LEU A 113 -2.57 -0.98 5.58
N ARG A 114 -3.74 -0.51 6.05
CA ARG A 114 -4.44 -1.12 7.18
C ARG A 114 -4.82 -2.58 6.93
N ALA A 115 -5.26 -2.91 5.72
CA ALA A 115 -5.60 -4.27 5.36
C ALA A 115 -4.38 -5.22 5.38
N LEU A 116 -3.20 -4.72 5.00
CA LEU A 116 -1.96 -5.49 5.04
C LEU A 116 -1.42 -5.66 6.47
N ASP A 117 -1.53 -4.62 7.31
CA ASP A 117 -1.14 -4.68 8.73
C ASP A 117 -2.05 -5.66 9.50
N GLY A 118 -3.36 -5.67 9.21
CA GLY A 118 -4.32 -6.60 9.80
C GLY A 118 -4.09 -8.07 9.43
N ARG A 119 -3.55 -8.35 8.23
CA ARG A 119 -3.14 -9.72 7.83
C ARG A 119 -1.93 -10.23 8.64
N GLY A 120 -1.01 -9.34 9.02
CA GLY A 120 0.12 -9.69 9.88
C GLY A 120 -0.32 -10.08 11.29
N VAL A 121 -1.37 -9.44 11.82
CA VAL A 121 -1.93 -9.74 13.14
C VAL A 121 -2.81 -11.00 13.11
N GLY A 122 -3.66 -11.16 12.09
CA GLY A 122 -4.55 -12.33 11.95
C GLY A 122 -3.85 -13.64 11.58
N GLY A 123 -2.67 -13.57 10.95
CA GLY A 123 -1.83 -14.75 10.68
C GLY A 123 -1.03 -15.23 11.90
N ALA A 124 -0.75 -14.34 12.86
CA ALA A 124 -0.02 -14.69 14.08
C ALA A 124 -0.93 -15.24 15.20
N THR A 125 -2.23 -15.00 15.15
CA THR A 125 -3.20 -15.44 16.18
C THR A 125 -3.98 -16.70 15.82
N ALA A 126 -3.79 -17.26 14.61
CA ALA A 126 -4.50 -18.45 14.16
C ALA A 126 -3.95 -19.77 14.72
N ASP A 127 -2.88 -19.76 15.53
CA ASP A 127 -2.15 -20.99 15.91
C ASP A 127 -2.01 -21.28 17.41
N LEU A 128 -2.91 -20.78 18.26
CA LEU A 128 -3.02 -21.27 19.64
C LEU A 128 -4.47 -21.50 20.07
N PRO A 129 -5.00 -22.73 19.98
CA PRO A 129 -6.04 -23.15 20.91
C PRO A 129 -5.38 -23.25 22.29
N VAL A 130 -5.38 -22.15 23.04
CA VAL A 130 -5.09 -22.19 24.48
C VAL A 130 -6.23 -22.96 25.13
N ALA A 131 -6.06 -24.28 25.23
CA ALA A 131 -6.87 -25.11 26.08
C ALA A 131 -6.74 -24.55 27.51
N ARG A 132 -7.80 -23.93 28.01
CA ARG A 132 -7.89 -23.54 29.41
C ARG A 132 -7.81 -24.83 30.25
N PRO A 133 -6.83 -24.99 31.15
CA PRO A 133 -6.84 -26.12 32.06
C PRO A 133 -8.08 -26.00 32.97
N PRO A 134 -8.74 -27.12 33.31
CA PRO A 134 -9.91 -27.09 34.18
C PRO A 134 -9.53 -26.57 35.56
N LEU A 135 -10.27 -25.56 36.04
CA LEU A 135 -10.22 -25.09 37.42
C LEU A 135 -10.65 -26.23 38.34
N ILE A 136 -9.69 -26.81 39.08
CA ILE A 136 -9.97 -27.74 40.17
C ILE A 136 -10.77 -26.97 41.23
N ARG A 137 -12.07 -27.25 41.30
CA ARG A 137 -12.96 -26.77 42.35
C ARG A 137 -12.52 -27.37 43.69
N LYS A 138 -11.94 -26.54 44.56
CA LYS A 138 -11.50 -26.95 45.90
C LYS A 138 -12.65 -26.79 46.91
N ASP A 139 -13.78 -27.46 46.66
CA ASP A 139 -14.94 -27.47 47.56
C ASP A 139 -15.18 -28.90 48.07
N ALA A 140 -14.32 -29.40 48.96
CA ALA A 140 -14.61 -30.60 49.74
C ALA A 140 -13.66 -30.72 50.95
N ALA A 141 -13.65 -29.72 51.84
CA ALA A 141 -13.21 -29.91 53.21
C ALA A 141 -14.41 -29.70 54.15
N ARG A 142 -15.28 -30.71 54.14
CA ARG A 142 -15.99 -31.28 55.29
C ARG A 142 -16.20 -30.33 56.49
N GLN A 143 -17.31 -29.61 56.46
CA GLN A 143 -18.05 -29.27 57.68
C GLN A 143 -18.71 -30.56 58.19
N SER A 144 -18.31 -31.06 59.37
CA SER A 144 -19.12 -31.91 60.24
C SER A 144 -18.34 -32.24 61.52
N GLY A 145 -18.36 -31.33 62.50
CA GLY A 145 -18.07 -31.66 63.90
C GLY A 145 -19.40 -31.68 64.65
N PRO A 146 -19.80 -32.80 65.28
CA PRO A 146 -21.01 -32.80 66.10
C PRO A 146 -20.70 -32.31 67.51
N ASP A 147 -21.43 -31.28 67.92
CA ASP A 147 -21.71 -30.99 69.32
C ASP A 147 -22.51 -32.15 69.93
N GLY A 148 -22.22 -32.48 71.20
CA GLY A 148 -23.23 -33.06 72.09
C GLY A 148 -22.92 -34.42 72.74
N ASN A 149 -22.36 -34.33 73.94
CA ASN A 149 -22.89 -34.90 75.20
C ASN A 149 -23.01 -36.43 75.40
N GLY A 150 -22.38 -36.91 76.49
CA GLY A 150 -22.97 -37.95 77.34
C GLY A 150 -22.08 -39.11 77.80
N ALA A 151 -21.93 -39.20 79.13
CA ALA A 151 -21.70 -40.40 79.95
C ALA A 151 -20.29 -41.00 80.05
N HIS A 152 -19.69 -40.89 81.25
CA HIS A 152 -19.10 -41.97 82.08
C HIS A 152 -18.74 -41.31 83.43
N ARG A 153 -19.50 -41.61 84.49
CA ARG A 153 -19.11 -42.48 85.62
C ARG A 153 -17.93 -41.96 86.43
#